data_AF-A0A0S8EME9-F1
#
_entry.id   AF-A0A0S8EME9-F1
#
_cell.length_a   1.000
_cell.length_b   1.000
_cell.length_c   1.000
_cell.angle_alpha   90.00
_cell.angle_beta   90.00
_cell.angle_gamma   90.00
#
_symmetry.space_group_name_H-M   'P 1'
#
loop_
_entity.id
_entity.type
_entity.pdbx_description
1 polymer ?
#
loop_
_entity_poly.entity_id
_entity_poly.type
_entity_poly.pdbx_seq_one_letter_code
_entity_poly.pdbx_strand_id
1 'polypeptide(L)'
;MYFPIVNGECSTFELPGATEADLRTCANDLADHIKNLEVTIDGKQVQMLNRYRVESPLYTIGPLPEGNVLGADAGTMYDSVGDGFFLMLAPLSRGEHEIHFKGEAEFTLEEDGFDFLFQLDITYNINVGK
;
A
#
# COMPACT_ATOMS: atom_id res chain seq x y z
N MET A 1 -6.23 -7.21 13.15
CA MET A 1 -6.42 -7.08 11.68
C MET A 1 -5.30 -6.21 11.16
N TYR A 2 -4.71 -6.53 10.00
CA TYR A 2 -3.70 -5.73 9.33
C TYR A 2 -4.23 -5.24 7.99
N PHE A 3 -4.03 -3.97 7.66
CA PHE A 3 -4.43 -3.43 6.36
C PHE A 3 -3.57 -2.22 5.96
N PRO A 4 -3.29 -2.04 4.66
CA PRO A 4 -2.77 -0.77 4.13
C PRO A 4 -3.86 0.30 4.15
N ILE A 5 -3.49 1.53 4.48
CA ILE A 5 -4.30 2.71 4.22
C ILE A 5 -4.07 3.13 2.76
N VAL A 6 -2.83 3.45 2.41
CA VAL A 6 -2.32 3.67 1.04
C VAL A 6 -0.89 3.13 1.01
N ASN A 7 -0.53 2.41 -0.05
CA ASN A 7 0.81 1.90 -0.27
C ASN A 7 1.13 1.80 -1.76
N GLY A 8 2.41 1.73 -2.07
CA GLY A 8 2.93 1.45 -3.41
C GLY A 8 4.03 0.39 -3.34
N GLU A 9 4.39 -0.13 -4.49
CA GLU A 9 5.55 -1.00 -4.66
C GLU A 9 6.26 -0.65 -5.96
N CYS A 10 7.57 -0.91 -5.99
CA CYS A 10 8.33 -0.90 -7.22
C CYS A 10 9.07 -2.21 -7.36
N SER A 11 9.10 -2.72 -8.60
CA SER A 11 9.63 -4.03 -8.89
C SER A 11 10.62 -4.05 -10.06
N THR A 12 11.47 -5.08 -10.08
CA THR A 12 12.30 -5.41 -11.26
C THR A 12 11.47 -5.84 -12.48
N PHE A 13 10.16 -6.08 -12.31
CA PHE A 13 9.25 -6.31 -13.43
C PHE A 13 8.97 -5.00 -14.19
N GLU A 14 8.69 -3.91 -13.46
CA GLU A 14 8.45 -2.58 -14.04
C GLU A 14 9.76 -1.84 -14.35
N LEU A 15 10.83 -2.15 -13.60
CA LEU A 15 12.16 -1.57 -13.73
C LEU A 15 13.22 -2.66 -13.99
N PRO A 16 13.29 -3.23 -15.21
CA PRO A 16 14.25 -4.29 -15.51
C PRO A 16 15.70 -3.86 -15.25
N GLY A 17 16.42 -4.66 -14.45
CA GLY A 17 17.82 -4.40 -14.09
C GLY A 17 18.04 -3.47 -12.90
N ALA A 18 16.96 -2.99 -12.26
CA ALA A 18 17.04 -2.22 -11.02
C ALA A 18 17.71 -3.03 -9.89
N THR A 19 18.54 -2.36 -9.10
CA THR A 19 19.07 -2.89 -7.85
C THR A 19 18.07 -2.73 -6.72
N GLU A 20 18.27 -3.42 -5.59
CA GLU A 20 17.45 -3.20 -4.38
C GLU A 20 17.42 -1.71 -3.95
N ALA A 21 18.54 -0.99 -4.09
CA ALA A 21 18.60 0.43 -3.76
C ALA A 21 17.73 1.29 -4.70
N ASP A 22 17.65 0.93 -5.97
CA ASP A 22 16.78 1.61 -6.94
C ASP A 22 15.30 1.34 -6.62
N LEU A 23 14.95 0.10 -6.26
CA LEU A 23 13.59 -0.25 -5.84
C LEU A 23 13.17 0.47 -4.56
N ARG A 24 14.06 0.56 -3.56
CA ARG A 24 13.82 1.33 -2.34
C ARG A 24 13.57 2.79 -2.67
N THR A 25 14.44 3.41 -3.47
CA THR A 25 14.28 4.80 -3.89
C THR A 25 12.91 5.03 -4.54
N CYS A 26 12.52 4.17 -5.48
CA CYS A 26 11.24 4.26 -6.16
C CYS A 26 10.05 4.07 -5.21
N ALA A 27 10.07 3.07 -4.33
CA ALA A 27 8.97 2.83 -3.40
C ALA A 27 8.81 3.96 -2.38
N ASN A 28 9.92 4.52 -1.87
CA ASN A 28 9.88 5.67 -0.97
C ASN A 28 9.34 6.91 -1.68
N ASP A 29 9.71 7.14 -2.94
CA ASP A 29 9.22 8.26 -3.75
C ASP A 29 7.69 8.17 -3.91
N LEU A 30 7.15 6.99 -4.25
CA LEU A 30 5.70 6.78 -4.27
C LEU A 30 5.05 7.08 -2.91
N ALA A 31 5.67 6.67 -1.81
CA ALA A 31 5.14 6.87 -0.46
C ALA A 31 5.29 8.31 0.06
N ASP A 32 6.25 9.08 -0.45
CA ASP A 32 6.44 10.50 -0.13
C ASP A 32 5.29 11.36 -0.68
N HIS A 33 4.67 10.94 -1.77
CA HIS A 33 3.49 11.58 -2.37
C HIS A 33 2.18 11.28 -1.62
N ILE A 34 2.19 10.36 -0.65
CA ILE A 34 0.98 10.00 0.11
C ILE A 34 0.61 11.11 1.10
N LYS A 35 -0.64 11.57 1.04
CA LYS A 35 -1.20 12.60 1.92
C LYS A 35 -2.68 12.39 2.20
N ASN A 36 -3.25 13.30 3.00
CA ASN A 36 -4.67 13.35 3.34
C ASN A 36 -5.22 12.05 3.95
N LEU A 37 -4.39 11.34 4.73
CA LEU A 37 -4.77 10.11 5.39
C LEU A 37 -5.76 10.37 6.54
N GLU A 38 -6.87 9.64 6.54
CA GLU A 38 -7.78 9.57 7.69
C GLU A 38 -8.20 8.13 7.91
N VAL A 39 -8.32 7.73 9.19
CA VAL A 39 -8.84 6.42 9.60
C VAL A 39 -9.75 6.60 10.80
N THR A 40 -10.91 5.96 10.78
CA THR A 40 -11.81 5.82 11.92
C THR A 40 -12.12 4.34 12.19
N ILE A 41 -12.20 3.98 13.47
CA ILE A 41 -12.57 2.64 13.94
C ILE A 41 -13.71 2.82 14.94
N ASP A 42 -14.89 2.28 14.64
CA ASP A 42 -16.12 2.47 15.42
C ASP A 42 -16.38 3.95 15.74
N GLY A 43 -16.20 4.81 14.73
CA GLY A 43 -16.34 6.27 14.83
C GLY A 43 -15.21 6.99 15.57
N LYS A 44 -14.17 6.30 16.04
CA LYS A 44 -13.01 6.90 16.72
C LYS A 44 -11.86 7.12 15.75
N GLN A 45 -11.40 8.37 15.65
CA GLN A 45 -10.28 8.72 14.78
C GLN A 45 -8.95 8.15 15.30
N VAL A 46 -8.20 7.50 14.41
CA VAL A 46 -6.83 7.08 14.67
C VAL A 46 -5.90 8.27 14.46
N GLN A 47 -5.08 8.58 15.45
CA GLN A 47 -4.16 9.73 15.43
C GLN A 47 -2.74 9.31 15.07
N MET A 48 -1.92 10.29 14.67
CA MET A 48 -0.50 10.11 14.35
C MET A 48 -0.26 9.06 13.25
N LEU A 49 -1.08 9.08 12.21
CA LEU A 49 -0.98 8.15 11.08
C LEU A 49 0.41 8.16 10.42
N ASN A 50 1.11 9.29 10.49
CA ASN A 50 2.48 9.43 10.02
C ASN A 50 3.49 8.47 10.67
N ARG A 51 3.20 7.94 11.87
CA ARG A 51 4.06 6.97 12.57
C ARG A 51 3.92 5.54 12.07
N TYR A 52 3.00 5.31 11.14
CA TYR A 52 2.67 3.98 10.63
C TYR A 52 3.12 3.78 9.18
N ARG A 53 4.06 4.61 8.71
CA ARG A 53 4.78 4.33 7.46
C ARG A 53 5.75 3.17 7.67
N VAL A 54 5.74 2.21 6.76
CA VAL A 54 6.61 1.03 6.81
C VAL A 54 7.09 0.69 5.42
N GLU A 55 8.41 0.69 5.25
CA GLU A 55 9.07 0.07 4.10
C GLU A 55 9.26 -1.43 4.38
N SER A 56 9.02 -2.25 3.37
CA SER A 56 9.22 -3.70 3.43
C SER A 56 10.69 -4.10 3.24
N PRO A 57 11.08 -5.31 3.70
CA PRO A 57 12.28 -5.97 3.19
C PRO A 57 12.19 -6.20 1.68
N LEU A 58 13.31 -6.47 1.00
CA LEU A 58 13.26 -6.98 -0.37
C LEU A 58 12.53 -8.33 -0.38
N TYR A 59 11.57 -8.51 -1.29
CA TYR A 59 10.86 -9.77 -1.47
C TYR A 59 10.75 -10.13 -2.96
N THR A 60 10.66 -11.42 -3.23
CA THR A 60 10.45 -11.95 -4.59
C THR A 60 8.99 -12.35 -4.77
N ILE A 61 8.35 -11.84 -5.83
CA ILE A 61 7.04 -12.29 -6.26
C ILE A 61 7.21 -13.34 -7.36
N GLY A 62 6.40 -14.39 -7.25
CA GLY A 62 6.33 -15.48 -8.22
C GLY A 62 6.76 -16.83 -7.63
N PRO A 63 6.82 -17.89 -8.46
CA PRO A 63 6.50 -17.90 -9.88
C PRO A 63 5.04 -17.52 -10.15
N LEU A 64 4.81 -16.61 -11.10
CA LEU A 64 3.46 -16.18 -11.45
C LEU A 64 2.67 -17.32 -12.12
N PRO A 65 1.36 -17.45 -11.83
CA PRO A 65 0.50 -18.40 -12.52
C PRO A 65 0.21 -17.96 -13.97
N GLU A 66 -0.28 -18.90 -14.79
CA GLU A 66 -0.86 -18.59 -16.10
C GLU A 66 -2.07 -17.66 -15.94
N GLY A 67 -2.19 -16.65 -16.82
CA GLY A 67 -3.27 -15.67 -16.76
C GLY A 67 -3.22 -14.74 -15.55
N ASN A 68 -2.02 -14.50 -14.98
CA ASN A 68 -1.84 -13.52 -13.90
C ASN A 68 -2.25 -12.10 -14.33
N VAL A 69 -2.56 -11.26 -13.34
CA VAL A 69 -3.13 -9.92 -13.56
C VAL A 69 -2.17 -8.97 -14.29
N LEU A 70 -0.86 -9.25 -14.27
CA LEU A 70 0.17 -8.46 -14.93
C LEU A 70 0.28 -8.80 -16.43
N GLY A 71 -0.39 -9.84 -16.91
CA GLY A 71 -0.24 -10.33 -18.29
C GLY A 71 1.15 -10.90 -18.59
N ALA A 72 1.94 -11.21 -17.55
CA ALA A 72 3.27 -11.77 -17.68
C ALA A 72 3.23 -13.27 -18.02
N ASP A 73 4.33 -13.80 -18.55
CA ASP A 73 4.47 -15.24 -18.80
C ASP A 73 4.39 -16.03 -17.49
N ALA A 74 3.75 -17.21 -17.53
CA ALA A 74 3.72 -18.13 -16.40
C ALA A 74 5.15 -18.54 -16.00
N GLY A 75 5.42 -18.58 -14.70
CA GLY A 75 6.76 -18.84 -14.17
C GLY A 75 7.64 -17.61 -14.01
N THR A 76 7.20 -16.42 -14.45
CA THR A 76 7.91 -15.16 -14.21
C THR A 76 8.10 -14.95 -12.70
N MET A 77 9.30 -14.49 -12.33
CA MET A 77 9.66 -14.09 -10.97
C MET A 77 10.37 -12.74 -11.02
N TYR A 78 10.15 -11.91 -10.02
CA TYR A 78 10.76 -10.58 -9.94
C TYR A 78 10.86 -10.14 -8.48
N ASP A 79 11.88 -9.34 -8.20
CA ASP A 79 12.08 -8.72 -6.88
C ASP A 79 11.34 -7.39 -6.79
N SER A 80 10.86 -7.05 -5.59
CA SER A 80 10.05 -5.89 -5.29
C SER A 80 10.32 -5.35 -3.89
N VAL A 81 10.12 -4.04 -3.72
CA VAL A 81 10.05 -3.35 -2.43
C VAL A 81 8.76 -2.53 -2.42
N GLY A 82 8.01 -2.62 -1.34
CA GLY A 82 6.87 -1.76 -1.05
C GLY A 82 7.11 -0.80 0.12
N ASP A 83 6.44 0.36 0.07
CA ASP A 83 6.36 1.37 1.14
C ASP A 83 4.94 1.95 1.17
N GLY A 84 4.50 2.42 2.33
CA GLY A 84 3.17 2.97 2.54
C GLY A 84 2.80 3.05 4.01
N PHE A 85 1.55 3.42 4.27
CA PHE A 85 1.01 3.56 5.62
C PHE A 85 0.10 2.37 5.95
N PHE A 86 0.38 1.68 7.05
CA PHE A 86 -0.29 0.43 7.41
C PHE A 86 -0.72 0.40 8.88
N LEU A 87 -1.90 -0.12 9.17
CA LEU A 87 -2.35 -0.31 10.54
C LEU A 87 -2.42 -1.80 10.91
N MET A 88 -1.87 -2.11 12.08
CA MET A 88 -2.12 -3.37 12.78
C MET A 88 -2.98 -3.09 14.00
N LEU A 89 -4.23 -3.54 13.96
CA LEU A 89 -5.15 -3.42 15.08
C LEU A 89 -4.95 -4.56 16.08
N ALA A 90 -5.08 -4.22 17.36
CA ALA A 90 -5.37 -5.22 18.39
C ALA A 90 -6.58 -6.07 17.95
N PRO A 91 -6.69 -7.33 18.41
CA PRO A 91 -7.84 -8.17 18.10
C PRO A 91 -9.15 -7.43 18.40
N LEU A 92 -10.02 -7.36 17.40
CA LEU A 92 -11.34 -6.74 17.54
C LEU A 92 -12.17 -7.57 18.52
N SER A 93 -12.99 -6.91 19.32
CA SER A 93 -13.92 -7.59 20.22
C SER A 93 -14.99 -8.34 19.41
N ARG A 94 -15.72 -9.25 20.08
CA ARG A 94 -16.89 -9.90 19.46
C ARG A 94 -17.97 -8.86 19.19
N GLY A 95 -18.55 -8.89 17.99
CA GLY A 95 -19.58 -7.95 17.56
C GLY A 95 -19.34 -7.38 16.17
N GLU A 96 -20.10 -6.35 15.83
CA GLU A 96 -19.94 -5.59 14.59
C GLU A 96 -18.99 -4.42 14.80
N HIS A 97 -18.13 -4.20 13.81
CA HIS A 97 -17.14 -3.15 13.78
C HIS A 97 -17.15 -2.46 12.43
N GLU A 98 -17.01 -1.14 12.44
CA GLU A 98 -16.83 -0.34 11.23
C GLU A 98 -15.41 0.24 11.23
N ILE A 99 -14.70 0.04 10.12
CA ILE A 99 -13.42 0.71 9.87
C ILE A 99 -13.59 1.50 8.59
N HIS A 100 -13.40 2.81 8.65
CA HIS A 100 -13.40 3.68 7.48
C HIS A 100 -12.03 4.34 7.33
N PHE A 101 -11.49 4.37 6.13
CA PHE A 101 -10.24 5.04 5.84
C PHE A 101 -10.20 5.62 4.44
N LYS A 102 -9.47 6.73 4.31
CA LYS A 102 -9.21 7.38 3.03
C LYS A 102 -7.76 7.85 2.97
N GLY A 103 -7.29 8.10 1.76
CA GLY A 103 -5.96 8.60 1.52
C GLY A 103 -5.72 8.83 0.04
N GLU A 104 -4.68 9.60 -0.25
CA GLU A 104 -4.37 10.07 -1.59
C GLU A 104 -2.87 9.98 -1.85
N ALA A 105 -2.47 9.78 -3.10
CA ALA A 105 -1.12 10.05 -3.56
C ALA A 105 -1.21 10.98 -4.79
N GLU A 106 -0.60 12.15 -4.71
CA GLU A 106 -0.68 13.18 -5.76
C GLU A 106 0.70 13.43 -6.33
N PHE A 107 0.82 13.26 -7.64
CA PHE A 107 1.99 13.58 -8.45
C PHE A 107 1.62 14.76 -9.35
N THR A 108 2.50 15.74 -9.45
CA THR A 108 2.25 16.98 -10.18
C THR A 108 3.26 17.20 -11.29
N LEU A 109 2.84 17.86 -12.37
CA LEU A 109 3.73 18.18 -13.48
C LEU A 109 4.96 19.00 -13.05
N GLU A 110 4.84 19.84 -12.01
CA GLU A 110 5.93 20.67 -11.49
C GLU A 110 6.99 19.86 -10.74
N GLU A 111 6.56 18.90 -9.91
CA GLU A 111 7.45 18.11 -9.05
C GLU A 111 7.96 16.84 -9.77
N ASP A 112 7.08 16.17 -10.52
CA ASP A 112 7.29 14.80 -11.02
C ASP A 112 7.40 14.70 -12.55
N GLY A 113 7.02 15.76 -13.26
CA GLY A 113 6.97 15.76 -14.73
C GLY A 113 5.74 15.06 -15.33
N PHE A 114 4.76 14.68 -14.50
CA PHE A 114 3.45 14.20 -14.92
C PHE A 114 2.37 14.53 -13.87
N ASP A 115 1.12 14.67 -14.30
CA ASP A 115 -0.02 14.83 -13.39
C ASP A 115 -0.70 13.47 -13.18
N PHE A 116 -0.78 13.02 -11.93
CA PHE A 116 -1.53 11.83 -11.55
C PHE A 116 -2.04 11.94 -10.12
N LEU A 117 -3.30 11.60 -9.91
CA LEU A 117 -3.90 11.58 -8.58
C LEU A 117 -4.53 10.20 -8.33
N PHE A 118 -4.00 9.52 -7.32
CA PHE A 118 -4.61 8.35 -6.73
C PHE A 118 -5.42 8.76 -5.51
N GLN A 119 -6.66 8.28 -5.39
CA GLN A 119 -7.50 8.49 -4.22
C GLN A 119 -8.25 7.20 -3.88
N LEU A 120 -8.41 6.94 -2.58
CA LEU A 120 -9.31 5.91 -2.09
C LEU A 120 -10.12 6.41 -0.90
N ASP A 121 -11.33 5.85 -0.76
CA ASP A 121 -12.25 6.04 0.35
C ASP A 121 -12.98 4.71 0.56
N ILE A 122 -12.67 4.03 1.66
CA ILE A 122 -12.99 2.61 1.88
C ILE A 122 -13.63 2.43 3.24
N THR A 123 -14.73 1.65 3.29
CA THR A 123 -15.35 1.17 4.53
C THR A 123 -15.32 -0.35 4.59
N TYR A 124 -14.80 -0.89 5.69
CA TYR A 124 -14.95 -2.28 6.08
C TYR A 124 -16.02 -2.43 7.15
N ASN A 125 -17.01 -3.29 6.88
CA ASN A 125 -17.98 -3.76 7.85
C ASN A 125 -17.59 -5.17 8.29
N ILE A 126 -17.15 -5.31 9.54
CA ILE A 126 -16.56 -6.54 10.06
C ILE A 126 -17.46 -7.11 11.15
N ASN A 127 -17.78 -8.40 11.03
CA ASN A 127 -18.46 -9.15 12.08
C ASN A 127 -17.51 -10.20 12.68
N VAL A 128 -17.22 -10.05 13.98
CA VAL A 128 -16.40 -11.00 14.73
C VAL A 128 -17.31 -12.00 15.45
N GLY A 129 -17.36 -13.20 14.88
CA GLY A 129 -18.15 -14.34 15.35
C GLY A 129 -17.65 -14.98 16.66
N LYS A 130 -18.23 -16.14 16.97
CA LYS A 130 -17.83 -17.00 18.11
C LYS A 130 -16.70 -17.94 17.75
#